data_AF-D4XAQ2-F1
#
_entry.id   AF-D4XAQ2-F1
#
_cell.length_a   1.000
_cell.length_b   1.000
_cell.length_c   1.000
_cell.angle_alpha   90.00
_cell.angle_beta   90.00
_cell.angle_gamma   90.00
#
_symmetry.space_group_name_H-M   'P 1'
#
loop_
_entity.id
_entity.type
_entity.pdbx_description
1 polymer ?
#
loop_
_entity_poly.entity_id
_entity_poly.type
_entity_poly.pdbx_seq_one_letter_code
_entity_poly.pdbx_strand_id
1 'polypeptide(L)'
;MDTFHGDEHLEVLTASPQEVGEVMQTIHAWDSDGHNSHWWAARLMESDLFRDLDVFDAEHMLRAVMRSGDSQMARLQLKILDAVQIELEG
;
A
#
# COMPACT_ATOMS: atom_id res chain seq x y z
N MET A 1 -25.08 14.15 33.29
CA MET A 1 -23.71 14.19 33.83
C MET A 1 -23.10 12.85 33.48
N ASP A 2 -22.20 12.91 32.52
CA ASP A 2 -21.65 11.86 31.69
C ASP A 2 -20.94 10.75 32.47
N THR A 3 -21.28 9.51 32.14
CA THR A 3 -20.39 8.38 32.39
C THR A 3 -19.85 7.94 31.03
N PHE A 4 -18.70 8.52 30.66
CA PHE A 4 -17.90 8.10 29.52
C PHE A 4 -17.63 6.58 29.63
N HIS A 5 -18.17 5.81 28.69
CA HIS A 5 -17.72 4.46 28.41
C HIS A 5 -16.54 4.60 27.46
N GLY A 6 -15.33 4.50 28.01
CA GLY A 6 -14.10 4.37 27.23
C GLY A 6 -14.07 2.98 26.61
N ASP A 7 -14.79 2.81 25.51
CA ASP A 7 -14.63 1.68 24.60
C ASP A 7 -13.59 2.08 23.55
N GLU A 8 -12.35 2.25 24.01
CA GLU A 8 -11.20 2.30 23.11
C GLU A 8 -10.91 0.84 22.72
N HIS A 9 -11.70 0.36 21.75
CA HIS A 9 -11.38 -0.82 20.97
C HIS A 9 -10.09 -0.53 20.19
N LEU A 10 -8.95 -0.64 20.87
CA LEU A 10 -7.64 -0.83 20.26
C LEU A 10 -7.73 -2.15 19.49
N GLU A 11 -8.20 -2.10 18.26
CA GLU A 11 -7.94 -3.13 17.26
C GLU A 11 -6.42 -3.13 17.02
N VAL A 12 -5.72 -3.82 17.91
CA VAL A 12 -4.36 -4.26 17.66
C VAL A 12 -4.47 -5.21 16.47
N LEU A 13 -4.17 -4.70 15.28
CA LEU A 13 -4.06 -5.47 14.05
C LEU A 13 -3.03 -6.59 14.28
N THR A 14 -3.50 -7.79 14.63
CA THR A 14 -2.69 -9.00 14.82
C THR A 14 -2.35 -9.65 13.48
N ALA A 15 -2.16 -8.87 12.43
CA ALA A 15 -1.78 -9.41 11.14
C ALA A 15 -0.30 -9.81 11.22
N SER A 16 0.01 -11.09 10.99
CA SER A 16 1.40 -11.51 10.84
C SER A 16 2.05 -10.78 9.66
N PRO A 17 3.37 -10.55 9.63
CA PRO A 17 4.03 -9.86 8.50
C PRO A 17 3.75 -10.51 7.13
N GLN A 18 3.44 -11.82 7.12
CA GLN A 18 3.02 -12.54 5.93
C GLN A 18 1.55 -12.25 5.54
N GLU A 19 0.64 -12.16 6.51
CA GLU A 19 -0.74 -11.72 6.27
C GLU A 19 -0.79 -10.25 5.86
N VAL A 20 0.05 -9.38 6.44
CA VAL A 20 0.25 -8.00 5.97
C VAL A 20 0.79 -8.01 4.55
N GLY A 21 1.73 -8.90 4.22
CA GLY A 21 2.24 -9.07 2.86
C GLY A 21 1.19 -9.52 1.85
N GLU A 22 0.29 -10.45 2.22
CA GLU A 22 -0.81 -10.91 1.38
C GLU A 22 -1.92 -9.85 1.24
N VAL A 23 -2.23 -9.14 2.32
CA VAL A 23 -3.19 -8.04 2.34
C VAL A 23 -2.67 -6.88 1.48
N MET A 24 -1.41 -6.46 1.69
CA MET A 24 -0.75 -5.42 0.90
C MET A 24 -0.48 -5.81 -0.57
N GLN A 25 -0.51 -7.09 -0.95
CA GLN A 25 -0.46 -7.48 -2.36
C GLN A 25 -1.72 -7.02 -3.13
N THR A 26 -2.81 -6.77 -2.42
CA THR A 26 -4.00 -6.13 -2.98
C THR A 26 -3.91 -4.63 -2.76
N ILE A 27 -3.86 -3.86 -3.86
CA ILE A 27 -3.90 -2.38 -3.83
C ILE A 27 -5.09 -1.85 -3.01
N HIS A 28 -6.21 -2.59 -2.99
CA HIS A 28 -7.39 -2.26 -2.19
C HIS A 28 -7.14 -2.27 -0.67
N ALA A 29 -6.07 -2.90 -0.20
CA ALA A 29 -5.73 -2.92 1.21
C ALA A 29 -4.91 -1.71 1.66
N TRP A 30 -4.30 -0.97 0.73
CA TRP A 30 -3.64 0.31 1.03
C TRP A 30 -4.64 1.46 1.11
N ASP A 31 -5.92 1.17 0.87
CA ASP A 31 -7.02 2.13 0.74
C ASP A 31 -7.67 2.46 2.10
N SER A 32 -6.96 2.29 3.23
CA SER A 32 -7.54 2.53 4.55
C SER A 32 -7.99 3.99 4.75
N ASP A 33 -7.40 4.93 4.00
CA ASP A 33 -7.69 6.36 4.06
C ASP A 33 -8.34 6.92 2.78
N GLY A 34 -8.86 6.06 1.89
CA GLY A 34 -9.43 6.49 0.61
C GLY A 34 -8.38 6.79 -0.48
N HIS A 35 -7.14 6.32 -0.28
CA HIS A 35 -6.06 6.39 -1.25
C HIS A 35 -6.18 5.27 -2.28
N ASN A 36 -6.75 5.64 -3.43
CA ASN A 36 -6.82 4.75 -4.58
C ASN A 36 -5.43 4.56 -5.25
N SER A 37 -5.36 3.64 -6.22
CA SER A 37 -4.14 3.37 -6.99
C SER A 37 -3.52 4.59 -7.67
N HIS A 38 -4.34 5.56 -8.06
CA HIS A 38 -3.86 6.78 -8.71
C HIS A 38 -3.11 7.67 -7.73
N TRP A 39 -3.63 7.81 -6.51
CA TRP A 39 -2.94 8.52 -5.43
C TRP A 39 -1.60 7.85 -5.09
N TRP A 40 -1.59 6.53 -4.92
CA TRP A 40 -0.36 5.77 -4.65
C TRP A 40 0.66 5.86 -5.78
N ALA A 41 0.22 5.83 -7.04
CA ALA A 41 1.10 6.03 -8.18
C ALA A 41 1.77 7.41 -8.13
N ALA A 42 0.99 8.47 -7.87
CA ALA A 42 1.53 9.82 -7.73
C ALA A 42 2.53 9.92 -6.57
N ARG A 43 2.22 9.32 -5.42
CA ARG A 43 3.10 9.33 -4.25
C ARG A 43 4.41 8.58 -4.49
N LEU A 44 4.34 7.38 -5.09
CA LEU A 44 5.52 6.56 -5.41
C LEU A 44 6.40 7.18 -6.51
N MET A 45 5.82 8.02 -7.37
CA MET A 45 6.60 8.83 -8.31
C MET A 45 7.45 9.88 -7.60
N GLU A 46 6.98 10.44 -6.48
CA GLU A 46 7.79 11.34 -5.64
C GLU A 46 8.98 10.63 -4.99
N SER A 47 8.89 9.29 -4.82
CA SER A 47 9.97 8.42 -4.33
C SER A 47 10.90 7.90 -5.45
N ASP A 48 10.86 8.48 -6.66
CA ASP A 48 11.65 8.07 -7.84
C ASP A 48 11.39 6.64 -8.37
N LEU A 49 10.36 5.94 -7.88
CA LEU A 49 10.13 4.52 -8.20
C LEU A 49 9.62 4.30 -9.63
N PHE A 50 8.88 5.27 -10.15
CA PHE A 50 8.29 5.32 -11.49
C PHE A 50 8.86 6.49 -12.30
N ARG A 51 10.15 6.78 -12.13
CA ARG A 51 10.83 7.86 -12.84
C ARG A 51 10.60 7.71 -14.35
N ASP A 52 10.33 8.84 -15.01
CA ASP A 52 10.04 9.00 -16.44
C ASP A 52 8.67 8.53 -16.93
N LEU A 53 7.77 8.14 -16.03
CA LEU A 53 6.38 7.83 -16.38
C LEU A 53 5.45 8.98 -16.02
N ASP A 54 4.33 9.07 -16.73
CA ASP A 54 3.21 9.84 -16.23
C ASP A 54 2.45 9.06 -15.14
N VAL A 55 1.59 9.76 -14.40
CA VAL A 55 0.84 9.16 -13.29
C VAL A 55 -0.11 8.03 -13.73
N PHE A 56 -0.63 8.07 -14.96
CA PHE A 56 -1.54 7.04 -15.47
C PHE A 56 -0.79 5.77 -15.87
N ASP A 57 0.40 5.92 -16.47
CA ASP A 57 1.30 4.82 -16.79
C ASP A 57 1.88 4.19 -15.52
N ALA A 58 2.25 5.03 -14.54
CA ALA A 58 2.67 4.57 -13.22
C ALA A 58 1.55 3.80 -12.50
N GLU A 59 0.31 4.28 -12.56
CA GLU A 59 -0.86 3.59 -12.01
C GLU A 59 -1.09 2.22 -12.69
N HIS A 60 -1.01 2.17 -14.02
CA HIS A 60 -1.17 0.92 -14.76
C HIS A 60 -0.07 -0.08 -14.39
N MET A 61 1.17 0.37 -14.30
CA MET A 61 2.27 -0.49 -13.93
C MET A 61 2.18 -0.94 -12.47
N LEU A 62 1.81 -0.06 -11.55
CA LEU A 62 1.55 -0.40 -10.15
C LEU A 62 0.51 -1.53 -10.07
N ARG A 63 -0.63 -1.37 -10.75
CA ARG A 63 -1.67 -2.40 -10.83
C ARG A 63 -1.19 -3.71 -11.45
N ALA A 64 -0.42 -3.63 -12.54
CA ALA A 64 0.09 -4.80 -13.24
C ALA A 64 1.09 -5.58 -12.38
N VAL A 65 2.01 -4.87 -11.70
CA VAL A 65 3.04 -5.47 -10.84
C VAL A 65 2.40 -6.12 -9.63
N MET A 66 1.50 -5.42 -8.94
CA MET A 66 0.87 -5.96 -7.72
C MET A 66 -0.06 -7.14 -7.99
N ARG A 67 -0.67 -7.21 -9.18
CA ARG A 67 -1.51 -8.35 -9.60
C ARG A 67 -0.74 -9.48 -10.27
N SER A 68 0.55 -9.30 -10.54
CA SER A 68 1.34 -10.31 -11.22
C SER A 68 1.63 -11.49 -10.31
N GLY A 69 1.30 -12.71 -10.77
CA GLY A 69 1.76 -13.95 -10.14
C GLY A 69 3.17 -14.38 -10.59
N ASP A 70 3.84 -13.57 -11.41
CA ASP A 70 5.18 -13.89 -11.91
C ASP A 70 6.24 -13.66 -10.83
N SER A 71 6.99 -14.71 -10.50
CA SER A 71 8.16 -14.65 -9.60
C SER A 71 9.20 -13.60 -10.00
N GLN A 72 9.31 -13.25 -11.29
CA GLN A 72 10.21 -12.20 -11.77
C GLN A 72 9.77 -10.80 -11.32
N MET A 73 8.48 -10.61 -11.05
CA MET A 73 7.92 -9.37 -10.52
C MET A 73 8.03 -9.26 -9.00
N ALA A 74 8.35 -10.35 -8.29
CA ALA A 74 8.43 -10.37 -6.83
C ALA A 74 9.41 -9.32 -6.27
N ARG A 75 10.55 -9.10 -6.95
CA ARG A 75 11.51 -8.07 -6.55
C ARG A 75 10.94 -6.65 -6.68
N LEU A 76 10.11 -6.40 -7.69
CA LEU A 76 9.50 -5.10 -7.93
C LEU A 76 8.32 -4.88 -6.97
N GLN A 77 7.53 -5.92 -6.70
CA GLN A 77 6.50 -5.92 -5.67
C GLN A 77 7.08 -5.58 -4.30
N LEU A 78 8.17 -6.23 -3.89
CA LEU A 78 8.82 -5.92 -2.61
C LEU A 78 9.29 -4.45 -2.51
N LYS A 79 9.83 -3.89 -3.60
CA LYS A 79 10.23 -2.48 -3.63
C LYS A 79 9.04 -1.53 -3.48
N ILE A 80 7.92 -1.85 -4.13
CA ILE A 80 6.68 -1.06 -4.03
C ILE A 80 6.14 -1.15 -2.60
N LEU A 81 6.10 -2.35 -2.02
CA LEU A 81 5.63 -2.58 -0.66
C LEU A 81 6.47 -1.84 0.38
N ASP A 82 7.80 -1.87 0.24
CA ASP A 82 8.74 -1.14 1.10
C ASP A 82 8.51 0.37 1.03
N ALA A 83 8.35 0.92 -0.18
CA ALA A 83 8.06 2.33 -0.37
C ALA A 83 6.69 2.74 0.21
N VAL A 84 5.65 1.91 0.03
CA VAL A 84 4.33 2.12 0.65
C VAL A 84 4.44 2.08 2.17
N GLN A 85 5.19 1.13 2.74
CA GLN A 85 5.37 1.03 4.18
C GLN A 85 6.06 2.26 4.78
N ILE A 86 7.14 2.74 4.15
CA ILE A 86 7.83 3.98 4.58
C ILE A 86 6.85 5.16 4.63
N GLU A 87 6.01 5.29 3.60
CA GLU A 87 5.01 6.38 3.53
C GLU A 87 3.90 6.25 4.59
N LEU A 88 3.53 5.02 4.98
CA LEU A 88 2.56 4.78 6.04
C LEU A 88 3.14 5.03 7.44
N GLU A 89 4.44 4.85 7.62
CA GLU A 89 5.14 5.01 8.91
C GLU A 89 5.48 6.48 9.25
N GLY A 90 5.58 7.36 8.24
CA GLY A 90 5.76 8.82 8.40
C GLY A 90 7.20 9.30 8.43
#